data_AF-A0A1Z8MRY2-F1
#
_entry.id   AF-A0A1Z8MRY2-F1
#
_cell.length_a   1.000
_cell.length_b   1.000
_cell.length_c   1.000
_cell.angle_alpha   90.00
_cell.angle_beta   90.00
_cell.angle_gamma   90.00
#
_symmetry.space_group_name_H-M   'P 1'
#
loop_
_entity.id
_entity.type
_entity.pdbx_description
1 polymer ?
#
loop_
_entity_poly.entity_id
_entity_poly.type
_entity_poly.pdbx_seq_one_letter_code
_entity_poly.pdbx_strand_id
1 'polypeptide(L)'
;MLLRNPSFWEVNELEITNSNGTDDDQGELFGIYVLADKKEGIYEHVYINNCYIHNVNGKVGGKKRGGIHVHIKKLKKSIFHDLRITNNRICHVGGVGIGNSSSCGKIEFRKADEIGHYLWTDVYVADNYVNFTGRNNIIARVSKDAIYERNTLANSSRYSTGHSIFCFNTDGIKIQFNEAYGNVGEGGIDRGGFDADYNCVNTFIQYNYSHDNLWFCGIMKKRNRNLVIRYNLSQNDKEGIYFYGFENEKKAKNIHIYNNTHYVKKGLKVSVFAEGRTPLNSRFENNIFFFEEQGKWGNRPEEINTVFRNNLYFNLEPHGSDSSPINIDPEFINAGHAGFNIDLDTMKELNGYIRKLNTKPSINGGVEIINNGGKNLLKSEVKAGHQGIGSF
;
A
#
# COMPACT_ATOMS: atom_id res chain seq x y z
N MET A 1 17.69 3.58 20.55
CA MET A 1 17.10 4.53 21.51
C MET A 1 15.73 4.05 21.99
N LEU A 2 15.44 4.16 23.29
CA LEU A 2 14.12 3.83 23.87
C LEU A 2 13.47 5.10 24.44
N LEU A 3 12.25 5.41 24.02
CA LEU A 3 11.37 6.40 24.64
C LEU A 3 10.23 5.66 25.32
N ARG A 4 10.20 5.67 26.65
CA ARG A 4 9.17 4.95 27.43
C ARG A 4 8.16 5.93 28.00
N ASN A 5 6.88 5.71 27.69
CA ASN A 5 5.75 6.53 28.07
C ASN A 5 5.89 8.02 27.69
N PRO A 6 6.35 8.37 26.47
CA PRO A 6 6.55 9.77 26.11
C PRO A 6 5.22 10.48 25.79
N SER A 7 5.13 11.75 26.19
CA SER A 7 4.22 12.76 25.61
C SER A 7 4.99 14.07 25.46
N PHE A 8 4.77 14.80 24.37
CA PHE A 8 5.47 16.05 24.01
C PHE A 8 6.98 15.86 23.79
N TRP A 9 7.33 14.83 23.01
CA TRP A 9 8.71 14.53 22.63
C TRP A 9 8.92 14.70 21.14
N GLU A 10 10.05 15.30 20.79
CA GLU A 10 10.52 15.38 19.42
C GLU A 10 11.94 14.83 19.33
N VAL A 11 12.15 13.89 18.42
CA VAL A 11 13.45 13.30 18.10
C VAL A 11 13.82 13.76 16.72
N ASN A 12 14.87 14.58 16.62
CA ASN A 12 15.26 15.23 15.39
C ASN A 12 16.74 14.96 15.08
N GLU A 13 17.06 14.74 13.80
CA GLU A 13 18.42 14.87 13.27
C GLU A 13 19.46 13.91 13.88
N LEU A 14 19.03 12.71 14.25
CA LEU A 14 19.92 11.68 14.82
C LEU A 14 20.30 10.63 13.78
N GLU A 15 21.57 10.23 13.80
CA GLU A 15 22.03 8.97 13.21
C GLU A 15 22.04 7.86 14.27
N ILE A 16 21.42 6.72 13.98
CA ILE A 16 21.27 5.62 14.93
C ILE A 16 21.55 4.26 14.27
N THR A 17 22.51 3.55 14.84
CA THR A 17 22.78 2.13 14.55
C THR A 17 22.53 1.25 15.77
N ASN A 18 22.24 -0.03 15.57
CA ASN A 18 22.10 -0.97 16.68
C ASN A 18 22.38 -2.40 16.20
N SER A 19 23.67 -2.73 16.08
CA SER A 19 24.16 -4.03 15.65
C SER A 19 25.56 -4.30 16.23
N ASN A 20 25.90 -5.58 16.43
CA ASN A 20 27.26 -6.04 16.76
C ASN A 20 28.15 -6.22 15.51
N GLY A 21 27.64 -5.92 14.31
CA GLY A 21 28.33 -6.05 13.03
C GLY A 21 28.20 -7.42 12.35
N THR A 22 27.58 -8.42 12.98
CA THR A 22 27.36 -9.74 12.36
C THR A 22 25.98 -9.86 11.70
N ASP A 23 25.85 -10.83 10.81
CA ASP A 23 24.59 -11.16 10.15
C ASP A 23 23.66 -12.06 11.01
N ASP A 24 24.13 -12.50 12.19
CA ASP A 24 23.37 -13.37 13.10
C ASP A 24 22.11 -12.68 13.64
N ASP A 25 21.15 -13.47 14.12
CA ASP A 25 20.01 -12.92 14.86
C ASP A 25 20.47 -12.41 16.23
N GLN A 26 20.56 -11.09 16.36
CA GLN A 26 21.00 -10.42 17.58
C GLN A 26 19.83 -10.13 18.56
N GLY A 27 18.65 -10.69 18.29
CA GLY A 27 17.46 -10.56 19.13
C GLY A 27 16.51 -9.42 18.72
N GLU A 28 15.70 -8.94 19.66
CA GLU A 28 14.74 -7.85 19.43
C GLU A 28 15.41 -6.47 19.53
N LEU A 29 16.16 -6.11 18.48
CA LEU A 29 16.81 -4.79 18.38
C LEU A 29 15.94 -3.77 17.64
N PHE A 30 16.07 -2.50 18.04
CA PHE A 30 15.38 -1.36 17.47
C PHE A 30 16.33 -0.18 17.25
N GLY A 31 16.12 0.59 16.20
CA GLY A 31 16.73 1.91 16.03
C GLY A 31 16.12 2.89 17.02
N ILE A 32 14.84 3.22 16.82
CA ILE A 32 14.05 4.00 17.76
C ILE A 32 12.85 3.18 18.22
N TYR A 33 12.70 3.02 19.52
CA TYR A 33 11.58 2.31 20.11
C TYR A 33 10.81 3.22 21.05
N VAL A 34 9.59 3.57 20.67
CA VAL A 34 8.60 4.24 21.51
C VAL A 34 7.71 3.18 22.15
N LEU A 35 7.64 3.18 23.48
CA LEU A 35 6.89 2.19 24.24
C LEU A 35 5.99 2.86 25.27
N ALA A 36 4.68 2.73 25.08
CA ALA A 36 3.67 2.98 26.09
C ALA A 36 3.35 1.68 26.85
N ASP A 37 3.63 1.64 28.15
CA ASP A 37 3.32 0.52 29.03
C ASP A 37 3.10 0.95 30.49
N LYS A 38 2.60 0.03 31.31
CA LYS A 38 2.34 0.15 32.76
C LYS A 38 1.27 1.16 33.19
N LYS A 39 1.13 2.30 32.52
CA LYS A 39 0.16 3.36 32.83
C LYS A 39 -0.83 3.52 31.68
N GLU A 40 -2.12 3.52 31.99
CA GLU A 40 -3.15 3.85 31.00
C GLU A 40 -3.13 5.35 30.70
N GLY A 41 -3.41 5.74 29.46
CA GLY A 41 -3.51 7.14 29.09
C GLY A 41 -3.46 7.41 27.60
N ILE A 42 -3.51 8.70 27.27
CA ILE A 42 -3.23 9.22 25.94
C ILE A 42 -1.75 9.63 25.93
N TYR A 43 -1.01 9.11 24.95
CA TYR A 43 0.38 9.48 24.70
C TYR A 43 0.39 10.38 23.47
N GLU A 44 0.72 11.65 23.65
CA GLU A 44 0.46 12.67 22.63
C GLU A 44 1.70 13.46 22.24
N HIS A 45 1.70 14.00 21.01
CA HIS A 45 2.79 14.81 20.47
C HIS A 45 4.12 14.05 20.54
N VAL A 46 4.25 13.01 19.72
CA VAL A 46 5.49 12.23 19.60
C VAL A 46 5.97 12.30 18.17
N TYR A 47 7.02 13.08 17.94
CA TYR A 47 7.56 13.30 16.61
C TYR A 47 8.93 12.65 16.47
N ILE A 48 9.15 11.95 15.36
CA ILE A 48 10.43 11.38 14.97
C ILE A 48 10.70 11.86 13.55
N ASN A 49 11.63 12.81 13.44
CA ASN A 49 11.82 13.55 12.21
C ASN A 49 13.30 13.63 11.80
N ASN A 50 13.55 13.51 10.50
CA ASN A 50 14.89 13.67 9.91
C ASN A 50 15.99 12.81 10.57
N CYS A 51 15.65 11.59 10.99
CA CYS A 51 16.63 10.65 11.55
C CYS A 51 17.16 9.70 10.48
N TYR A 52 18.45 9.34 10.58
CA TYR A 52 19.07 8.29 9.77
C TYR A 52 19.26 7.03 10.61
N ILE A 53 18.47 5.99 10.33
CA ILE A 53 18.47 4.74 11.09
C ILE A 53 18.98 3.62 10.19
N HIS A 54 20.10 3.02 10.54
CA HIS A 54 20.67 1.98 9.69
C HIS A 54 21.47 0.93 10.46
N ASN A 55 21.71 -0.21 9.82
CA ASN A 55 22.45 -1.32 10.43
C ASN A 55 21.89 -1.67 11.81
N VAL A 56 20.57 -1.88 11.86
CA VAL A 56 19.86 -2.34 13.06
C VAL A 56 19.54 -3.81 12.91
N ASN A 57 20.17 -4.64 13.74
CA ASN A 57 20.11 -6.11 13.64
C ASN A 57 20.68 -6.65 12.31
N GLY A 58 21.07 -7.93 12.32
CA GLY A 58 21.53 -8.65 11.14
C GLY A 58 20.41 -8.94 10.13
N LYS A 59 20.69 -9.86 9.21
CA LYS A 59 19.86 -10.25 8.05
C LYS A 59 18.64 -11.10 8.45
N VAL A 60 17.76 -10.54 9.28
CA VAL A 60 16.67 -11.30 9.91
C VAL A 60 15.30 -10.75 9.57
N GLY A 61 14.29 -11.63 9.64
CA GLY A 61 12.89 -11.27 9.53
C GLY A 61 12.26 -10.77 10.84
N GLY A 62 10.93 -10.91 10.96
CA GLY A 62 10.16 -10.61 12.18
C GLY A 62 9.46 -9.24 12.17
N LYS A 63 8.33 -9.13 12.90
CA LYS A 63 7.45 -7.94 12.89
C LYS A 63 7.67 -6.96 14.06
N LYS A 64 8.56 -7.27 15.00
CA LYS A 64 8.75 -6.56 16.28
C LYS A 64 10.24 -6.25 16.54
N ARG A 65 10.95 -5.84 15.49
CA ARG A 65 12.38 -5.50 15.50
C ARG A 65 12.67 -4.70 14.22
N GLY A 66 13.73 -3.89 14.24
CA GLY A 66 14.21 -3.14 13.07
C GLY A 66 14.32 -1.65 13.32
N GLY A 67 13.77 -0.82 12.42
CA GLY A 67 13.95 0.63 12.44
C GLY A 67 13.19 1.34 13.56
N ILE A 68 12.11 2.03 13.21
CA ILE A 68 11.27 2.80 14.14
C ILE A 68 10.06 1.96 14.55
N HIS A 69 9.87 1.78 15.85
CA HIS A 69 8.70 1.10 16.39
C HIS A 69 7.97 1.93 17.43
N VAL A 70 6.64 1.96 17.35
CA VAL A 70 5.77 2.61 18.34
C VAL A 70 4.78 1.58 18.86
N HIS A 71 4.87 1.21 20.14
CA HIS A 71 4.05 0.14 20.70
C HIS A 71 3.31 0.56 21.98
N ILE A 72 2.04 0.15 22.09
CA ILE A 72 1.33 0.03 23.36
C ILE A 72 1.35 -1.44 23.80
N LYS A 73 1.87 -1.73 25.01
CA LYS A 73 1.95 -3.10 25.54
C LYS A 73 1.29 -3.23 26.92
N LYS A 74 0.50 -4.30 27.08
CA LYS A 74 -0.17 -4.69 28.35
C LYS A 74 -1.07 -3.60 28.95
N LEU A 75 -1.62 -2.74 28.09
CA LEU A 75 -2.62 -1.73 28.43
C LEU A 75 -3.96 -2.09 27.79
N LYS A 76 -5.05 -1.67 28.44
CA LYS A 76 -6.44 -1.95 28.06
C LYS A 76 -7.15 -0.74 27.46
N LYS A 77 -6.71 0.48 27.77
CA LYS A 77 -7.39 1.72 27.43
C LYS A 77 -6.40 2.85 27.16
N SER A 78 -5.66 2.76 26.06
CA SER A 78 -4.64 3.75 25.71
C SER A 78 -4.51 3.95 24.21
N ILE A 79 -4.15 5.16 23.80
CA ILE A 79 -3.91 5.53 22.40
C ILE A 79 -2.64 6.37 22.27
N PHE A 80 -2.06 6.41 21.07
CA PHE A 80 -1.25 7.54 20.65
C PHE A 80 -2.14 8.56 19.92
N HIS A 81 -1.89 9.84 20.14
CA HIS A 81 -2.53 10.97 19.48
C HIS A 81 -1.44 11.91 18.94
N ASP A 82 -1.58 12.45 17.73
CA ASP A 82 -0.56 13.32 17.10
C ASP A 82 0.84 12.67 17.08
N LEU A 83 0.92 11.52 16.41
CA LEU A 83 2.17 10.79 16.17
C LEU A 83 2.69 11.14 14.77
N ARG A 84 3.91 11.65 14.69
CA ARG A 84 4.55 11.98 13.41
C ARG A 84 5.85 11.21 13.24
N ILE A 85 5.98 10.49 12.13
CA ILE A 85 7.23 9.83 11.73
C ILE A 85 7.54 10.32 10.32
N THR A 86 8.40 11.33 10.22
CA THR A 86 8.57 12.10 8.98
C THR A 86 10.02 12.27 8.55
N ASN A 87 10.26 12.37 7.24
CA ASN A 87 11.60 12.71 6.70
C ASN A 87 12.73 11.76 7.11
N ASN A 88 12.43 10.54 7.58
CA ASN A 88 13.46 9.63 8.07
C ASN A 88 14.06 8.81 6.93
N ARG A 89 15.35 8.53 7.03
CA ARG A 89 16.05 7.56 6.18
C ARG A 89 16.29 6.29 6.98
N ILE A 90 15.72 5.17 6.55
CA ILE A 90 15.85 3.87 7.22
C ILE A 90 16.44 2.87 6.25
N CYS A 91 17.63 2.33 6.54
CA CYS A 91 18.37 1.50 5.58
C CYS A 91 19.01 0.28 6.25
N HIS A 92 18.94 -0.89 5.62
CA HIS A 92 19.63 -2.10 6.13
C HIS A 92 19.25 -2.44 7.57
N VAL A 93 17.96 -2.68 7.80
CA VAL A 93 17.44 -3.09 9.12
C VAL A 93 16.86 -4.50 9.05
N GLY A 94 17.22 -5.34 10.02
CA GLY A 94 16.56 -6.62 10.25
C GLY A 94 15.13 -6.42 10.73
N GLY A 95 14.18 -7.13 10.15
CA GLY A 95 12.75 -6.95 10.44
C GLY A 95 12.13 -5.77 9.70
N VAL A 96 11.40 -4.92 10.42
CA VAL A 96 10.51 -3.90 9.83
C VAL A 96 11.17 -2.52 9.87
N GLY A 97 10.96 -1.71 8.83
CA GLY A 97 11.45 -0.32 8.80
C GLY A 97 10.71 0.59 9.78
N ILE A 98 9.39 0.73 9.60
CA ILE A 98 8.50 1.48 10.51
C ILE A 98 7.32 0.58 10.90
N GLY A 99 7.05 0.43 12.18
CA GLY A 99 5.93 -0.41 12.61
C GLY A 99 5.27 0.07 13.89
N ASN A 100 3.95 0.03 13.93
CA ASN A 100 3.23 0.25 15.17
C ASN A 100 2.36 -0.94 15.58
N SER A 101 2.01 -1.01 16.87
CA SER A 101 1.10 -2.01 17.42
C SER A 101 0.51 -1.59 18.77
N SER A 102 -0.66 -2.12 19.12
CA SER A 102 -1.32 -1.86 20.40
C SER A 102 -1.91 -3.14 20.99
N SER A 103 -1.88 -3.27 22.32
CA SER A 103 -2.55 -4.34 23.06
C SER A 103 -4.05 -4.12 23.24
N CYS A 104 -4.56 -2.92 22.96
CA CYS A 104 -5.98 -2.58 23.12
C CYS A 104 -6.66 -2.04 21.85
N GLY A 105 -5.88 -1.57 20.88
CA GLY A 105 -6.37 -1.07 19.59
C GLY A 105 -6.90 -2.19 18.70
N LYS A 106 -8.18 -2.13 18.30
CA LYS A 106 -8.79 -3.12 17.40
C LYS A 106 -10.05 -2.61 16.72
N ILE A 107 -10.42 -3.24 15.61
CA ILE A 107 -11.78 -3.14 15.07
C ILE A 107 -12.58 -4.38 15.47
N GLU A 108 -13.73 -4.14 16.08
CA GLU A 108 -14.73 -5.15 16.36
C GLU A 108 -15.77 -5.17 15.24
N PHE A 109 -15.99 -6.33 14.62
CA PHE A 109 -17.01 -6.54 13.60
C PHE A 109 -18.21 -7.23 14.24
N ARG A 110 -19.32 -6.51 14.34
CA ARG A 110 -20.59 -7.04 14.84
C ARG A 110 -21.52 -7.38 13.68
N LYS A 111 -22.74 -7.78 13.99
CA LYS A 111 -23.74 -8.15 12.96
C LYS A 111 -24.25 -6.93 12.19
N ALA A 112 -24.40 -5.79 12.85
CA ALA A 112 -25.03 -4.58 12.31
C ALA A 112 -24.05 -3.42 12.06
N ASP A 113 -22.89 -3.43 12.72
CA ASP A 113 -21.92 -2.33 12.69
C ASP A 113 -20.47 -2.80 12.88
N GLU A 114 -19.55 -1.87 12.63
CA GLU A 114 -18.13 -1.99 12.95
C GLU A 114 -17.75 -0.91 13.96
N ILE A 115 -17.02 -1.29 15.02
CA ILE A 115 -16.62 -0.37 16.09
C ILE A 115 -15.10 -0.40 16.25
N GLY A 116 -14.48 0.78 16.12
CA GLY A 116 -13.09 1.01 16.49
C GLY A 116 -12.95 1.16 17.99
N HIS A 117 -12.05 0.38 18.59
CA HIS A 117 -11.68 0.50 20.00
C HIS A 117 -10.23 0.98 20.09
N TYR A 118 -10.00 2.08 20.80
CA TYR A 118 -8.66 2.63 21.09
C TYR A 118 -7.78 2.72 19.83
N LEU A 119 -8.37 3.15 18.71
CA LEU A 119 -7.61 3.49 17.52
C LEU A 119 -6.87 4.81 17.76
N TRP A 120 -5.63 4.88 17.28
CA TRP A 120 -4.78 6.05 17.38
C TRP A 120 -5.27 7.13 16.42
N THR A 121 -5.14 8.39 16.82
CA THR A 121 -5.65 9.55 16.07
C THR A 121 -4.50 10.46 15.67
N ASP A 122 -4.68 11.23 14.59
CA ASP A 122 -3.68 12.15 14.05
C ASP A 122 -2.31 11.49 13.84
N VAL A 123 -2.33 10.28 13.28
CA VAL A 123 -1.12 9.54 12.91
C VAL A 123 -0.70 9.94 11.50
N TYR A 124 0.50 10.47 11.38
CA TYR A 124 1.09 10.93 10.14
C TYR A 124 2.46 10.30 9.89
N VAL A 125 2.59 9.51 8.83
CA VAL A 125 3.84 8.85 8.45
C VAL A 125 4.17 9.24 7.03
N ALA A 126 5.08 10.20 6.87
CA ALA A 126 5.30 10.80 5.57
C ALA A 126 6.75 11.10 5.22
N ASP A 127 7.06 11.21 3.94
CA ASP A 127 8.37 11.66 3.46
C ASP A 127 9.54 10.78 3.92
N ASN A 128 9.27 9.51 4.28
CA ASN A 128 10.31 8.58 4.72
C ASN A 128 10.88 7.79 3.53
N TYR A 129 12.19 7.61 3.52
CA TYR A 129 12.87 6.67 2.64
C TYR A 129 13.21 5.40 3.42
N VAL A 130 12.55 4.29 3.11
CA VAL A 130 12.74 3.01 3.80
C VAL A 130 13.23 1.98 2.79
N ASN A 131 14.49 1.54 2.94
CA ASN A 131 15.15 0.66 2.00
C ASN A 131 15.78 -0.55 2.68
N PHE A 132 15.72 -1.71 2.03
CA PHE A 132 16.43 -2.92 2.43
C PHE A 132 16.10 -3.35 3.86
N THR A 133 14.84 -3.77 4.04
CA THR A 133 14.33 -4.28 5.31
C THR A 133 14.24 -5.81 5.27
N GLY A 134 14.48 -6.48 6.39
CA GLY A 134 14.37 -7.94 6.45
C GLY A 134 12.94 -8.45 6.26
N ARG A 135 11.94 -7.62 6.59
CA ARG A 135 10.50 -7.82 6.37
C ARG A 135 9.90 -6.55 5.73
N ASN A 136 8.65 -6.20 6.01
CA ASN A 136 7.95 -5.05 5.45
C ASN A 136 8.75 -3.74 5.62
N ASN A 137 8.62 -2.78 4.68
CA ASN A 137 9.14 -1.44 4.93
C ASN A 137 8.30 -0.77 6.02
N ILE A 138 6.97 -0.79 5.88
CA ILE A 138 6.04 -0.19 6.83
C ILE A 138 4.96 -1.19 7.23
N ILE A 139 4.59 -1.20 8.50
CA ILE A 139 3.37 -1.83 8.97
C ILE A 139 2.51 -0.80 9.70
N ALA A 140 1.43 -0.38 9.05
CA ALA A 140 0.47 0.58 9.56
C ALA A 140 -0.64 -0.14 10.35
N ARG A 141 -0.82 0.18 11.63
CA ARG A 141 -1.82 -0.48 12.46
C ARG A 141 -2.67 0.47 13.29
N VAL A 142 -3.79 -0.05 13.80
CA VAL A 142 -4.49 0.45 15.00
C VAL A 142 -4.78 1.95 14.99
N SER A 143 -5.13 2.52 13.84
CA SER A 143 -5.30 3.96 13.67
C SER A 143 -6.62 4.32 12.99
N LYS A 144 -7.15 5.49 13.33
CA LYS A 144 -8.32 6.13 12.75
C LYS A 144 -7.86 7.29 11.86
N ASP A 145 -8.30 7.28 10.61
CA ASP A 145 -8.07 8.31 9.59
C ASP A 145 -6.58 8.67 9.37
N ALA A 146 -5.67 7.73 9.67
CA ALA A 146 -4.24 7.94 9.54
C ALA A 146 -3.80 8.14 8.08
N ILE A 147 -2.74 8.92 7.89
CA ILE A 147 -2.21 9.24 6.57
C ILE A 147 -0.77 8.74 6.49
N TYR A 148 -0.54 7.87 5.50
CA TYR A 148 0.76 7.32 5.14
C TYR A 148 1.07 7.76 3.71
N GLU A 149 1.89 8.81 3.56
CA GLU A 149 2.07 9.44 2.25
C GLU A 149 3.48 9.88 1.91
N ARG A 150 3.81 9.99 0.62
CA ARG A 150 5.13 10.44 0.16
C ARG A 150 6.29 9.61 0.72
N ASN A 151 6.07 8.33 1.02
CA ASN A 151 7.13 7.43 1.41
C ASN A 151 7.68 6.69 0.18
N THR A 152 9.00 6.55 0.11
CA THR A 152 9.68 5.65 -0.84
C THR A 152 10.02 4.35 -0.14
N LEU A 153 9.38 3.27 -0.59
CA LEU A 153 9.39 1.95 0.03
C LEU A 153 10.13 0.95 -0.86
N ALA A 154 11.43 0.84 -0.62
CA ALA A 154 12.33 0.12 -1.48
C ALA A 154 12.74 -1.23 -0.87
N ASN A 155 12.81 -2.24 -1.74
CA ASN A 155 13.56 -3.47 -1.50
C ASN A 155 13.22 -4.17 -0.17
N SER A 156 11.94 -4.29 0.15
CA SER A 156 11.52 -4.90 1.41
C SER A 156 11.69 -6.43 1.41
N SER A 157 11.53 -6.99 2.60
CA SER A 157 11.35 -8.42 2.85
C SER A 157 12.56 -9.28 2.44
N ARG A 158 13.78 -8.78 2.58
CA ARG A 158 14.98 -9.50 2.12
C ARG A 158 15.27 -10.81 2.84
N TYR A 159 14.72 -11.00 4.05
CA TYR A 159 15.00 -12.16 4.89
C TYR A 159 13.73 -12.80 5.49
N SER A 160 12.56 -12.46 4.93
CA SER A 160 11.23 -12.94 5.34
C SER A 160 10.20 -12.56 4.27
N THR A 161 8.93 -12.92 4.41
CA THR A 161 7.85 -12.43 3.54
C THR A 161 7.19 -11.17 4.08
N GLY A 162 6.58 -10.37 3.20
CA GLY A 162 5.78 -9.20 3.54
C GLY A 162 5.55 -8.30 2.32
N HIS A 163 4.44 -7.57 2.29
CA HIS A 163 4.25 -6.46 1.34
C HIS A 163 5.08 -5.24 1.77
N SER A 164 5.38 -4.28 0.89
CA SER A 164 6.20 -3.13 1.28
C SER A 164 5.48 -2.29 2.34
N ILE A 165 4.17 -2.07 2.19
CA ILE A 165 3.28 -1.52 3.22
C ILE A 165 1.98 -2.31 3.33
N PHE A 166 1.49 -2.52 4.55
CA PHE A 166 0.13 -3.00 4.79
C PHE A 166 -0.54 -2.31 5.96
N CYS A 167 -1.88 -2.27 5.94
CA CYS A 167 -2.71 -1.74 7.02
C CYS A 167 -3.45 -2.84 7.80
N PHE A 168 -3.50 -2.77 9.13
CA PHE A 168 -4.19 -3.77 9.96
C PHE A 168 -4.89 -3.14 11.18
N ASN A 169 -6.15 -3.51 11.47
CA ASN A 169 -6.95 -2.86 12.52
C ASN A 169 -7.10 -1.33 12.31
N THR A 170 -7.41 -0.87 11.10
CA THR A 170 -7.51 0.58 10.79
C THR A 170 -8.87 0.95 10.24
N ASP A 171 -9.34 2.15 10.57
CA ASP A 171 -10.57 2.74 9.99
C ASP A 171 -10.20 4.05 9.29
N GLY A 172 -10.51 4.18 8.00
CA GLY A 172 -10.31 5.44 7.26
C GLY A 172 -8.88 5.74 6.81
N ILE A 173 -7.95 4.77 6.92
CA ILE A 173 -6.54 4.98 6.56
C ILE A 173 -6.37 5.34 5.07
N LYS A 174 -5.49 6.30 4.81
CA LYS A 174 -5.04 6.68 3.46
C LYS A 174 -3.58 6.30 3.28
N ILE A 175 -3.33 5.40 2.34
CA ILE A 175 -2.00 5.08 1.82
C ILE A 175 -1.91 5.76 0.45
N GLN A 176 -1.23 6.89 0.38
CA GLN A 176 -1.28 7.75 -0.81
C GLN A 176 0.02 8.42 -1.22
N PHE A 177 0.20 8.71 -2.51
CA PHE A 177 1.42 9.37 -3.00
C PHE A 177 2.71 8.65 -2.59
N ASN A 178 2.70 7.33 -2.43
CA ASN A 178 3.90 6.56 -2.13
C ASN A 178 4.47 5.92 -3.38
N GLU A 179 5.77 5.65 -3.35
CA GLU A 179 6.45 4.79 -4.32
C GLU A 179 6.84 3.48 -3.62
N ALA A 180 6.51 2.34 -4.20
CA ALA A 180 6.90 1.03 -3.68
C ALA A 180 7.54 0.17 -4.75
N TYR A 181 8.76 -0.32 -4.51
CA TYR A 181 9.47 -1.10 -5.51
C TYR A 181 10.41 -2.20 -5.00
N GLY A 182 10.67 -3.13 -5.92
CA GLY A 182 11.71 -4.14 -5.77
C GLY A 182 11.42 -5.18 -4.70
N ASN A 183 10.19 -5.30 -4.18
CA ASN A 183 9.84 -6.35 -3.24
C ASN A 183 9.74 -7.69 -3.97
N VAL A 184 10.83 -8.44 -3.94
CA VAL A 184 11.01 -9.69 -4.69
C VAL A 184 11.62 -10.77 -3.79
N GLY A 185 11.37 -12.02 -4.13
CA GLY A 185 11.83 -13.22 -3.44
C GLY A 185 11.12 -14.44 -4.02
N GLU A 186 11.09 -15.55 -3.28
CA GLU A 186 10.24 -16.68 -3.62
C GLU A 186 8.76 -16.24 -3.67
N GLY A 187 8.05 -16.64 -4.73
CA GLY A 187 6.65 -16.31 -4.97
C GLY A 187 5.66 -17.10 -4.10
N GLY A 188 4.37 -16.94 -4.38
CA GLY A 188 3.28 -17.66 -3.70
C GLY A 188 2.72 -17.01 -2.42
N ILE A 189 3.44 -16.06 -1.82
CA ILE A 189 3.04 -15.36 -0.59
C ILE A 189 3.64 -13.94 -0.46
N ASP A 190 2.80 -12.96 -0.09
CA ASP A 190 3.18 -11.55 0.14
C ASP A 190 4.06 -10.95 -0.99
N ARG A 191 4.95 -9.98 -0.73
CA ARG A 191 5.85 -9.38 -1.76
C ARG A 191 5.23 -8.36 -2.71
N GLY A 192 3.99 -7.96 -2.47
CA GLY A 192 3.42 -6.84 -3.20
C GLY A 192 3.97 -5.49 -2.75
N GLY A 193 3.75 -4.45 -3.55
CA GLY A 193 4.02 -3.07 -3.14
C GLY A 193 3.10 -2.64 -1.99
N PHE A 194 1.79 -2.82 -2.19
CA PHE A 194 0.75 -2.42 -1.24
C PHE A 194 -0.07 -3.62 -0.76
N ASP A 195 -0.77 -3.48 0.37
CA ASP A 195 -1.67 -4.51 0.88
C ASP A 195 -2.77 -3.95 1.79
N ALA A 196 -4.01 -4.20 1.37
CA ALA A 196 -5.19 -4.06 2.21
C ALA A 196 -5.37 -5.32 3.06
N ASP A 197 -4.64 -5.39 4.18
CA ASP A 197 -4.73 -6.50 5.13
C ASP A 197 -6.09 -6.49 5.86
N TYR A 198 -6.26 -7.30 6.91
CA TYR A 198 -7.57 -7.51 7.54
C TYR A 198 -7.81 -6.70 8.82
N ASN A 199 -9.06 -6.80 9.27
CA ASN A 199 -9.70 -6.00 10.29
C ASN A 199 -9.70 -4.50 9.97
N CYS A 200 -9.92 -4.15 8.71
CA CYS A 200 -9.92 -2.76 8.24
C CYS A 200 -11.31 -2.34 7.74
N VAL A 201 -11.61 -1.06 7.89
CA VAL A 201 -12.83 -0.42 7.39
C VAL A 201 -12.42 0.87 6.67
N ASN A 202 -13.04 1.19 5.54
CA ASN A 202 -12.78 2.44 4.79
C ASN A 202 -11.30 2.65 4.44
N THR A 203 -10.65 1.64 3.85
CA THR A 203 -9.24 1.73 3.46
C THR A 203 -9.10 2.36 2.08
N PHE A 204 -8.18 3.31 1.93
CA PHE A 204 -7.88 3.97 0.66
C PHE A 204 -6.41 3.75 0.27
N ILE A 205 -6.18 3.04 -0.83
CA ILE A 205 -4.87 2.92 -1.49
C ILE A 205 -4.97 3.73 -2.77
N GLN A 206 -4.42 4.95 -2.78
CA GLN A 206 -4.68 5.90 -3.86
C GLN A 206 -3.47 6.74 -4.26
N TYR A 207 -3.38 7.11 -5.53
CA TYR A 207 -2.31 8.01 -6.00
C TYR A 207 -0.89 7.47 -5.79
N ASN A 208 -0.70 6.15 -5.74
CA ASN A 208 0.61 5.54 -5.52
C ASN A 208 1.24 5.06 -6.84
N TYR A 209 2.56 4.90 -6.82
CA TYR A 209 3.34 4.27 -7.87
C TYR A 209 3.97 2.96 -7.37
N SER A 210 3.75 1.87 -8.09
CA SER A 210 4.30 0.55 -7.81
C SER A 210 5.11 0.06 -9.00
N HIS A 211 6.29 -0.50 -8.76
CA HIS A 211 7.03 -1.15 -9.82
C HIS A 211 8.03 -2.21 -9.35
N ASP A 212 8.28 -3.20 -10.21
CA ASP A 212 9.28 -4.24 -9.97
C ASP A 212 9.07 -5.06 -8.67
N ASN A 213 7.87 -5.03 -8.06
CA ASN A 213 7.47 -5.94 -6.99
C ASN A 213 6.95 -7.25 -7.60
N LEU A 214 6.68 -8.29 -6.80
CA LEU A 214 5.99 -9.47 -7.36
C LEU A 214 4.59 -9.12 -7.86
N TRP A 215 3.90 -8.22 -7.14
CA TRP A 215 2.62 -7.68 -7.58
C TRP A 215 2.33 -6.28 -7.05
N PHE A 216 1.38 -5.60 -7.70
CA PHE A 216 0.96 -4.26 -7.29
C PHE A 216 0.34 -4.25 -5.88
N CYS A 217 -0.77 -4.97 -5.69
CA CYS A 217 -1.56 -4.84 -4.46
C CYS A 217 -2.09 -6.18 -3.92
N GLY A 218 -1.89 -6.40 -2.63
CA GLY A 218 -2.55 -7.43 -1.84
C GLY A 218 -3.96 -7.01 -1.41
N ILE A 219 -4.90 -7.95 -1.41
CA ILE A 219 -6.26 -7.79 -0.92
C ILE A 219 -6.59 -9.00 -0.03
N MET A 220 -6.66 -8.80 1.28
CA MET A 220 -6.86 -9.92 2.21
C MET A 220 -8.34 -10.25 2.39
N LYS A 221 -8.71 -11.51 2.11
CA LYS A 221 -10.10 -11.97 2.11
C LYS A 221 -10.73 -12.16 3.49
N LYS A 222 -9.97 -11.90 4.56
CA LYS A 222 -10.49 -11.79 5.94
C LYS A 222 -11.34 -10.52 6.08
N ARG A 223 -11.72 -10.16 7.31
CA ARG A 223 -12.66 -9.04 7.57
C ARG A 223 -12.08 -7.72 7.05
N ASN A 224 -12.53 -7.29 5.89
CA ASN A 224 -12.20 -6.00 5.29
C ASN A 224 -13.50 -5.40 4.70
N ARG A 225 -13.75 -4.12 4.90
CA ARG A 225 -14.98 -3.42 4.50
C ARG A 225 -14.63 -2.11 3.81
N ASN A 226 -15.29 -1.84 2.68
CA ASN A 226 -15.18 -0.56 1.98
C ASN A 226 -13.72 -0.25 1.62
N LEU A 227 -13.11 -1.15 0.85
CA LEU A 227 -11.76 -0.94 0.31
C LEU A 227 -11.87 -0.19 -1.01
N VAL A 228 -11.11 0.90 -1.14
CA VAL A 228 -10.96 1.67 -2.37
C VAL A 228 -9.51 1.63 -2.82
N ILE A 229 -9.28 1.15 -4.05
CA ILE A 229 -7.97 1.20 -4.71
C ILE A 229 -8.13 2.05 -5.98
N ARG A 230 -7.53 3.24 -6.02
CA ARG A 230 -7.79 4.19 -7.11
C ARG A 230 -6.63 5.08 -7.55
N TYR A 231 -6.62 5.49 -8.82
CA TYR A 231 -5.63 6.43 -9.35
C TYR A 231 -4.17 6.03 -9.04
N ASN A 232 -3.89 4.73 -8.96
CA ASN A 232 -2.52 4.23 -8.80
C ASN A 232 -1.95 3.82 -10.16
N LEU A 233 -0.64 4.00 -10.32
CA LEU A 233 0.12 3.43 -11.43
C LEU A 233 0.89 2.20 -10.95
N SER A 234 0.65 1.06 -11.60
CA SER A 234 1.52 -0.12 -11.52
C SER A 234 2.30 -0.23 -12.83
N GLN A 235 3.63 -0.19 -12.75
CA GLN A 235 4.54 -0.34 -13.88
C GLN A 235 5.42 -1.57 -13.63
N ASN A 236 5.31 -2.60 -14.46
CA ASN A 236 6.25 -3.74 -14.46
C ASN A 236 6.36 -4.49 -13.12
N ASP A 237 5.29 -4.55 -12.32
CA ASP A 237 5.19 -5.57 -11.29
C ASP A 237 5.21 -6.97 -11.96
N LYS A 238 5.94 -7.92 -11.38
CA LYS A 238 6.63 -8.98 -12.14
C LYS A 238 5.82 -10.25 -12.39
N GLU A 239 4.94 -10.62 -11.47
CA GLU A 239 4.20 -11.89 -11.50
C GLU A 239 2.68 -11.69 -11.52
N GLY A 240 2.18 -10.60 -10.92
CA GLY A 240 0.77 -10.25 -11.04
C GLY A 240 0.42 -8.81 -10.71
N ILE A 241 -0.85 -8.46 -10.85
CA ILE A 241 -1.35 -7.13 -10.46
C ILE A 241 -2.01 -7.21 -9.08
N TYR A 242 -3.06 -8.02 -8.94
CA TYR A 242 -3.82 -8.18 -7.71
C TYR A 242 -3.59 -9.56 -7.10
N PHE A 243 -3.21 -9.59 -5.82
CA PHE A 243 -3.06 -10.82 -5.06
C PHE A 243 -4.13 -10.91 -3.97
N TYR A 244 -5.08 -11.83 -4.11
CA TYR A 244 -6.10 -12.08 -3.08
C TYR A 244 -5.59 -13.11 -2.06
N GLY A 245 -5.24 -12.66 -0.86
CA GLY A 245 -4.72 -13.53 0.19
C GLY A 245 -5.81 -14.23 1.01
N PHE A 246 -5.43 -15.25 1.78
CA PHE A 246 -6.36 -16.10 2.55
C PHE A 246 -7.42 -16.78 1.68
N GLU A 247 -7.00 -17.69 0.79
CA GLU A 247 -7.84 -18.26 -0.27
C GLU A 247 -9.22 -18.76 0.19
N ASN A 248 -9.28 -19.40 1.35
CA ASN A 248 -10.49 -20.02 1.90
C ASN A 248 -11.40 -19.03 2.66
N GLU A 249 -11.00 -17.77 2.82
CA GLU A 249 -11.80 -16.75 3.49
C GLU A 249 -12.67 -15.99 2.47
N LYS A 250 -13.88 -15.61 2.92
CA LYS A 250 -14.87 -14.87 2.10
C LYS A 250 -15.45 -13.67 2.86
N LYS A 251 -14.66 -13.12 3.79
CA LYS A 251 -15.11 -12.10 4.74
C LYS A 251 -14.88 -10.68 4.23
N ALA A 252 -14.10 -10.45 3.18
CA ALA A 252 -13.92 -9.13 2.58
C ALA A 252 -15.16 -8.73 1.75
N LYS A 253 -15.60 -7.47 1.86
CA LYS A 253 -16.82 -6.97 1.19
C LYS A 253 -16.64 -5.52 0.74
N ASN A 254 -17.36 -5.16 -0.32
CA ASN A 254 -17.38 -3.82 -0.90
C ASN A 254 -15.97 -3.33 -1.27
N ILE A 255 -15.33 -4.06 -2.18
CA ILE A 255 -14.03 -3.69 -2.75
C ILE A 255 -14.30 -2.95 -4.06
N HIS A 256 -13.78 -1.73 -4.18
CA HIS A 256 -13.96 -0.90 -5.37
C HIS A 256 -12.59 -0.47 -5.91
N ILE A 257 -12.27 -0.95 -7.10
CA ILE A 257 -10.98 -0.78 -7.75
C ILE A 257 -11.21 0.02 -9.02
N TYR A 258 -10.76 1.27 -9.07
CA TYR A 258 -11.09 2.11 -10.22
C TYR A 258 -10.05 3.14 -10.59
N ASN A 259 -10.03 3.55 -11.86
CA ASN A 259 -9.10 4.58 -12.33
C ASN A 259 -7.62 4.24 -12.07
N ASN A 260 -7.25 2.96 -11.97
CA ASN A 260 -5.84 2.54 -11.90
C ASN A 260 -5.29 2.28 -13.30
N THR A 261 -4.00 2.52 -13.48
CA THR A 261 -3.28 2.27 -14.73
C THR A 261 -2.26 1.17 -14.47
N HIS A 262 -2.33 0.09 -15.23
CA HIS A 262 -1.41 -1.03 -15.12
C HIS A 262 -0.67 -1.16 -16.44
N TYR A 263 0.65 -1.20 -16.37
CA TYR A 263 1.54 -1.29 -17.52
C TYR A 263 2.49 -2.45 -17.34
N VAL A 264 2.44 -3.40 -18.29
CA VAL A 264 3.31 -4.56 -18.30
C VAL A 264 4.11 -4.57 -19.60
N LYS A 265 5.43 -4.35 -19.47
CA LYS A 265 6.36 -4.48 -20.60
C LYS A 265 6.47 -5.92 -21.09
N LYS A 266 6.93 -6.08 -22.33
CA LYS A 266 7.20 -7.36 -22.96
C LYS A 266 8.21 -8.20 -22.17
N GLY A 267 8.05 -9.52 -22.22
CA GLY A 267 8.91 -10.47 -21.54
C GLY A 267 8.60 -10.70 -20.06
N LEU A 268 7.59 -10.01 -19.49
CA LEU A 268 7.08 -10.34 -18.15
C LEU A 268 5.89 -11.31 -18.24
N LYS A 269 5.86 -12.28 -17.33
CA LYS A 269 4.76 -13.26 -17.23
C LYS A 269 3.80 -12.86 -16.12
N VAL A 270 3.00 -11.83 -16.39
CA VAL A 270 2.07 -11.23 -15.42
C VAL A 270 0.64 -11.74 -15.64
N SER A 271 -0.04 -12.11 -14.56
CA SER A 271 -1.50 -12.25 -14.56
C SER A 271 -2.20 -11.12 -13.79
N VAL A 272 -3.40 -10.73 -14.21
CA VAL A 272 -4.18 -9.72 -13.47
C VAL A 272 -4.45 -10.20 -12.05
N PHE A 273 -4.89 -11.44 -11.89
CA PHE A 273 -5.01 -12.14 -10.61
C PHE A 273 -3.84 -13.09 -10.42
N ALA A 274 -2.95 -12.73 -9.50
CA ALA A 274 -1.73 -13.47 -9.20
C ALA A 274 -2.04 -14.83 -8.56
N GLU A 275 -1.13 -15.80 -8.72
CA GLU A 275 -1.11 -17.05 -7.94
C GLU A 275 -2.39 -17.90 -8.00
N GLY A 276 -3.20 -17.72 -9.06
CA GLY A 276 -4.49 -18.39 -9.18
C GLY A 276 -5.40 -18.12 -7.98
N ARG A 277 -5.32 -16.93 -7.37
CA ARG A 277 -6.17 -16.53 -6.25
C ARG A 277 -7.55 -16.12 -6.73
N THR A 278 -8.59 -16.51 -6.00
CA THR A 278 -9.97 -16.18 -6.35
C THR A 278 -10.30 -14.73 -5.94
N PRO A 279 -10.59 -13.81 -6.87
CA PRO A 279 -11.12 -12.50 -6.53
C PRO A 279 -12.54 -12.64 -5.97
N LEU A 280 -12.93 -11.72 -5.08
CA LEU A 280 -14.31 -11.63 -4.61
C LEU A 280 -14.79 -10.23 -4.31
N ASN A 281 -16.10 -10.04 -4.35
CA ASN A 281 -16.84 -8.87 -3.90
C ASN A 281 -16.19 -7.56 -4.37
N SER A 282 -15.65 -7.59 -5.60
CA SER A 282 -14.80 -6.56 -6.17
C SER A 282 -15.46 -5.99 -7.42
N ARG A 283 -15.50 -4.67 -7.51
CA ARG A 283 -15.95 -3.96 -8.70
C ARG A 283 -14.76 -3.22 -9.34
N PHE A 284 -14.50 -3.50 -10.60
CA PHE A 284 -13.43 -2.89 -11.39
C PHE A 284 -13.99 -1.92 -12.42
N GLU A 285 -13.66 -0.63 -12.32
CA GLU A 285 -14.23 0.40 -13.19
C GLU A 285 -13.19 1.41 -13.67
N ASN A 286 -13.26 1.87 -14.92
CA ASN A 286 -12.37 2.91 -15.44
C ASN A 286 -10.87 2.59 -15.28
N ASN A 287 -10.46 1.32 -15.15
CA ASN A 287 -9.04 0.97 -15.09
C ASN A 287 -8.46 0.82 -16.49
N ILE A 288 -7.15 1.00 -16.63
CA ILE A 288 -6.39 0.62 -17.83
C ILE A 288 -5.57 -0.62 -17.52
N PHE A 289 -5.72 -1.67 -18.32
CA PHE A 289 -4.88 -2.86 -18.33
C PHE A 289 -4.09 -2.88 -19.64
N PHE A 290 -2.85 -2.42 -19.60
CA PHE A 290 -1.96 -2.35 -20.76
C PHE A 290 -0.87 -3.42 -20.65
N PHE A 291 -0.82 -4.30 -21.63
CA PHE A 291 0.27 -5.26 -21.79
C PHE A 291 0.91 -5.05 -23.16
N GLU A 292 2.25 -4.99 -23.24
CA GLU A 292 2.95 -4.93 -24.54
C GLU A 292 2.86 -6.28 -25.30
N GLU A 293 2.59 -7.37 -24.59
CA GLU A 293 2.35 -8.71 -25.12
C GLU A 293 1.01 -9.25 -24.60
N GLN A 294 0.60 -10.46 -25.03
CA GLN A 294 -0.67 -11.04 -24.58
C GLN A 294 -0.71 -11.26 -23.06
N GLY A 295 -1.53 -10.47 -22.38
CA GLY A 295 -1.86 -10.59 -20.96
C GLY A 295 -2.84 -11.72 -20.67
N LYS A 296 -2.96 -12.06 -19.38
CA LYS A 296 -3.85 -13.13 -18.87
C LYS A 296 -4.53 -12.71 -17.58
N TRP A 297 -5.75 -13.18 -17.35
CA TRP A 297 -6.49 -12.93 -16.10
C TRP A 297 -5.95 -13.73 -14.92
N GLY A 298 -5.57 -15.00 -15.14
CA GLY A 298 -5.23 -15.96 -14.08
C GLY A 298 -5.91 -17.30 -14.37
N ASN A 299 -5.45 -18.37 -13.72
CA ASN A 299 -5.79 -19.75 -14.12
C ASN A 299 -6.97 -20.36 -13.34
N ARG A 300 -7.85 -19.58 -12.72
CA ARG A 300 -9.03 -20.10 -12.01
C ARG A 300 -10.35 -19.66 -12.64
N PRO A 301 -11.34 -20.57 -12.77
CA PRO A 301 -12.60 -20.28 -13.45
C PRO A 301 -13.65 -19.56 -12.58
N GLU A 302 -13.52 -19.58 -11.24
CA GLU A 302 -14.55 -19.05 -10.35
C GLU A 302 -14.10 -17.72 -9.71
N GLU A 303 -14.89 -16.69 -9.95
CA GLU A 303 -14.86 -15.41 -9.24
C GLU A 303 -16.14 -15.27 -8.41
N ILE A 304 -16.10 -14.57 -7.28
CA ILE A 304 -17.26 -14.48 -6.37
C ILE A 304 -17.77 -13.04 -6.34
N ASN A 305 -18.89 -12.75 -7.00
CA ASN A 305 -19.46 -11.38 -7.07
C ASN A 305 -18.43 -10.33 -7.54
N THR A 306 -17.59 -10.71 -8.51
CA THR A 306 -16.62 -9.81 -9.14
C THR A 306 -17.20 -9.33 -10.47
N VAL A 307 -17.22 -8.01 -10.66
CA VAL A 307 -17.83 -7.38 -11.83
C VAL A 307 -16.93 -6.28 -12.38
N PHE A 308 -16.98 -6.11 -13.70
CA PHE A 308 -16.23 -5.11 -14.42
C PHE A 308 -17.19 -4.16 -15.14
N ARG A 309 -16.80 -2.90 -15.33
CA ARG A 309 -17.53 -1.95 -16.16
C ARG A 309 -16.59 -0.85 -16.65
N ASN A 310 -16.56 -0.61 -17.96
CA ASN A 310 -15.86 0.54 -18.55
C ASN A 310 -14.36 0.56 -18.27
N ASN A 311 -13.71 -0.61 -18.35
CA ASN A 311 -12.25 -0.70 -18.30
C ASN A 311 -11.67 -0.70 -19.72
N LEU A 312 -10.44 -0.19 -19.86
CA LEU A 312 -9.67 -0.22 -21.08
C LEU A 312 -8.68 -1.38 -21.04
N TYR A 313 -8.63 -2.14 -22.13
CA TYR A 313 -7.81 -3.31 -22.31
C TYR A 313 -6.92 -3.14 -23.55
N PHE A 314 -5.63 -3.43 -23.43
CA PHE A 314 -4.71 -3.52 -24.55
C PHE A 314 -3.88 -4.80 -24.42
N ASN A 315 -3.95 -5.65 -25.45
CA ASN A 315 -3.42 -7.03 -25.47
C ASN A 315 -3.88 -7.89 -24.29
N LEU A 316 -5.09 -7.65 -23.78
CA LEU A 316 -5.76 -8.48 -22.80
C LEU A 316 -7.20 -8.66 -23.27
N GLU A 317 -7.68 -9.91 -23.30
CA GLU A 317 -9.08 -10.17 -23.59
C GLU A 317 -9.96 -9.47 -22.55
N PRO A 318 -10.94 -8.64 -22.97
CA PRO A 318 -11.86 -8.01 -22.04
C PRO A 318 -12.51 -9.02 -21.11
N HIS A 319 -12.70 -8.63 -19.84
CA HIS A 319 -13.34 -9.53 -18.89
C HIS A 319 -14.77 -9.83 -19.33
N GLY A 320 -15.21 -11.09 -19.26
CA GLY A 320 -16.55 -11.50 -19.73
C GLY A 320 -17.71 -10.84 -18.97
N SER A 321 -17.45 -10.28 -17.77
CA SER A 321 -18.43 -9.51 -17.00
C SER A 321 -18.34 -7.99 -17.22
N ASP A 322 -17.40 -7.50 -18.01
CA ASP A 322 -17.34 -6.06 -18.33
C ASP A 322 -18.51 -5.68 -19.22
N SER A 323 -19.38 -4.81 -18.70
CA SER A 323 -20.59 -4.35 -19.37
C SER A 323 -20.35 -3.27 -20.43
N SER A 324 -19.15 -2.66 -20.48
CA SER A 324 -18.80 -1.61 -21.43
C SER A 324 -17.29 -1.60 -21.72
N PRO A 325 -16.69 -2.71 -22.18
CA PRO A 325 -15.24 -2.80 -22.35
C PRO A 325 -14.74 -1.91 -23.48
N ILE A 326 -13.55 -1.35 -23.30
CA ILE A 326 -12.86 -0.56 -24.32
C ILE A 326 -11.59 -1.33 -24.70
N ASN A 327 -11.51 -1.88 -25.91
CA ASN A 327 -10.38 -2.71 -26.35
C ASN A 327 -9.57 -2.02 -27.44
N ILE A 328 -8.65 -1.15 -27.05
CA ILE A 328 -7.82 -0.33 -27.95
C ILE A 328 -6.49 0.03 -27.26
N ASP A 329 -5.52 0.49 -28.04
CA ASP A 329 -4.33 1.16 -27.51
C ASP A 329 -4.74 2.48 -26.82
N PRO A 330 -4.36 2.73 -25.54
CA PRO A 330 -4.60 4.02 -24.88
C PRO A 330 -3.80 5.18 -25.51
N GLU A 331 -2.81 4.89 -26.36
CA GLU A 331 -1.91 5.85 -27.02
C GLU A 331 -1.20 6.78 -26.01
N PHE A 332 -0.55 6.16 -25.03
CA PHE A 332 0.29 6.87 -24.07
C PHE A 332 1.38 7.70 -24.77
N ILE A 333 1.78 8.83 -24.18
CA ILE A 333 2.83 9.69 -24.73
C ILE A 333 4.17 8.94 -24.79
N ASN A 334 4.61 8.37 -23.66
CA ASN A 334 5.89 7.67 -23.50
C ASN A 334 5.89 6.79 -22.23
N ALA A 335 4.93 5.87 -22.13
CA ALA A 335 4.77 4.99 -20.96
C ALA A 335 5.93 3.98 -20.83
N GLY A 336 6.10 3.42 -19.62
CA GLY A 336 7.09 2.36 -19.35
C GLY A 336 8.50 2.86 -18.99
N HIS A 337 8.72 4.18 -18.98
CA HIS A 337 10.01 4.81 -18.72
C HIS A 337 10.13 5.49 -17.35
N ALA A 338 9.10 5.39 -16.49
CA ALA A 338 9.19 5.95 -15.15
C ALA A 338 10.27 5.22 -14.33
N GLY A 339 11.12 5.99 -13.65
CA GLY A 339 12.28 5.47 -12.90
C GLY A 339 11.98 5.18 -11.44
N PHE A 340 13.04 5.26 -10.63
CA PHE A 340 12.99 5.18 -9.16
C PHE A 340 13.11 6.59 -8.56
N ASN A 341 12.68 6.76 -7.31
CA ASN A 341 12.82 8.00 -6.53
C ASN A 341 12.14 9.19 -7.23
N ILE A 342 10.93 8.97 -7.74
CA ILE A 342 10.11 10.01 -8.34
C ILE A 342 9.76 11.10 -7.32
N ASP A 343 9.52 12.30 -7.81
CA ASP A 343 9.05 13.41 -6.99
C ASP A 343 7.59 13.13 -6.58
N LEU A 344 7.38 12.64 -5.35
CA LEU A 344 6.05 12.27 -4.83
C LEU A 344 5.15 13.48 -4.57
N ASP A 345 5.69 14.70 -4.64
CA ASP A 345 4.91 15.92 -4.60
C ASP A 345 4.29 16.28 -5.95
N THR A 346 4.99 16.01 -7.06
CA THR A 346 4.49 16.40 -8.38
C THR A 346 4.03 15.22 -9.24
N MET A 347 4.60 14.04 -9.03
CA MET A 347 4.41 12.83 -9.86
C MET A 347 4.73 13.06 -11.36
N LYS A 348 5.43 14.15 -11.71
CA LYS A 348 5.61 14.59 -13.10
C LYS A 348 6.42 13.61 -13.95
N GLU A 349 7.30 12.82 -13.32
CA GLU A 349 8.05 11.76 -14.00
C GLU A 349 7.12 10.68 -14.57
N LEU A 350 5.86 10.63 -14.12
CA LEU A 350 4.84 9.72 -14.61
C LEU A 350 4.06 10.27 -15.82
N ASN A 351 4.37 11.48 -16.33
CA ASN A 351 3.69 12.11 -17.46
C ASN A 351 3.70 11.27 -18.75
N GLY A 352 4.62 10.32 -18.89
CA GLY A 352 4.63 9.37 -20.01
C GLY A 352 3.34 8.56 -20.15
N TYR A 353 2.57 8.42 -19.07
CA TYR A 353 1.28 7.72 -19.01
C TYR A 353 0.06 8.59 -19.32
N ILE A 354 0.25 9.88 -19.57
CA ILE A 354 -0.82 10.70 -20.13
C ILE A 354 -1.12 10.19 -21.54
N ARG A 355 -2.40 10.18 -21.90
CA ARG A 355 -2.86 9.81 -23.25
C ARG A 355 -2.75 10.99 -24.21
N LYS A 356 -2.41 10.74 -25.47
CA LYS A 356 -2.29 11.80 -26.49
C LYS A 356 -3.62 12.53 -26.70
N LEU A 357 -3.57 13.86 -26.87
CA LEU A 357 -4.73 14.75 -27.01
C LEU A 357 -5.63 14.45 -28.23
N ASN A 358 -5.11 13.74 -29.25
CA ASN A 358 -5.87 13.37 -30.45
C ASN A 358 -6.54 11.99 -30.35
N THR A 359 -6.54 11.37 -29.17
CA THR A 359 -7.24 10.10 -28.94
C THR A 359 -8.76 10.27 -29.18
N LYS A 360 -9.40 9.27 -29.77
CA LYS A 360 -10.83 9.30 -30.14
C LYS A 360 -11.73 9.74 -28.96
N PRO A 361 -12.78 10.56 -29.18
CA PRO A 361 -13.66 11.06 -28.12
C PRO A 361 -14.28 9.97 -27.24
N SER A 362 -14.52 8.77 -27.80
CA SER A 362 -15.07 7.60 -27.11
C SER A 362 -14.18 7.03 -26.00
N ILE A 363 -12.92 7.50 -25.89
CA ILE A 363 -11.94 6.99 -24.93
C ILE A 363 -11.85 7.92 -23.70
N ASN A 364 -12.48 9.10 -23.74
CA ASN A 364 -12.40 10.09 -22.65
C ASN A 364 -13.55 9.98 -21.63
N GLY A 365 -14.55 9.13 -21.88
CA GLY A 365 -15.71 8.97 -20.99
C GLY A 365 -15.54 7.82 -20.00
N GLY A 366 -14.98 8.09 -18.83
CA GLY A 366 -15.12 7.20 -17.68
C GLY A 366 -16.59 7.15 -17.22
N VAL A 367 -17.03 6.03 -16.65
CA VAL A 367 -18.31 6.01 -15.94
C VAL A 367 -18.22 6.89 -14.69
N GLU A 368 -19.32 7.55 -14.37
CA GLU A 368 -19.35 8.40 -13.18
C GLU A 368 -19.15 7.57 -11.90
N ILE A 369 -18.25 8.06 -11.05
CA ILE A 369 -18.00 7.53 -9.72
C ILE A 369 -18.21 8.67 -8.72
N ILE A 370 -19.21 8.51 -7.85
CA ILE A 370 -19.47 9.43 -6.74
C ILE A 370 -18.33 9.27 -5.72
N ASN A 371 -17.87 10.38 -5.14
CA ASN A 371 -16.73 10.41 -4.22
C ASN A 371 -15.43 9.86 -4.84
N ASN A 372 -15.18 10.17 -6.12
CA ASN A 372 -13.99 9.77 -6.87
C ASN A 372 -12.65 10.23 -6.28
N GLY A 373 -12.64 11.09 -5.25
CA GLY A 373 -11.41 11.59 -4.61
C GLY A 373 -10.95 12.96 -5.09
N GLY A 374 -11.60 13.50 -6.12
CA GLY A 374 -11.45 14.88 -6.57
C GLY A 374 -10.17 15.20 -7.33
N LYS A 375 -9.21 14.25 -7.43
CA LYS A 375 -7.95 14.44 -8.15
C LYS A 375 -7.51 13.16 -8.86
N ASN A 376 -6.66 13.32 -9.89
CA ASN A 376 -5.91 12.23 -10.53
C ASN A 376 -4.52 12.06 -9.87
N LEU A 377 -3.68 11.16 -10.39
CA LEU A 377 -2.34 10.87 -9.88
C LEU A 377 -1.38 12.08 -9.99
N LEU A 378 -1.56 12.93 -11.00
CA LEU A 378 -0.83 14.20 -11.17
C LEU A 378 -1.46 15.37 -10.39
N LYS A 379 -2.34 15.07 -9.43
CA LYS A 379 -3.03 16.04 -8.55
C LYS A 379 -3.91 17.07 -9.29
N SER A 380 -4.20 16.85 -10.57
CA SER A 380 -5.16 17.66 -11.33
C SER A 380 -6.59 17.32 -10.90
N GLU A 381 -7.47 18.32 -10.87
CA GLU A 381 -8.86 18.18 -10.45
C GLU A 381 -9.63 17.20 -11.34
N VAL A 382 -10.38 16.28 -10.74
CA VAL A 382 -11.32 15.39 -11.45
C VAL A 382 -12.74 15.73 -11.00
N LYS A 383 -13.45 16.48 -11.86
CA LYS A 383 -14.81 16.95 -11.60
C LYS A 383 -15.83 15.81 -11.71
N ALA A 384 -16.92 15.92 -10.95
CA ALA A 384 -18.07 15.03 -11.11
C ALA A 384 -18.61 15.10 -12.55
N GLY A 385 -19.08 13.96 -13.07
CA GLY A 385 -19.52 13.81 -14.47
C GLY A 385 -18.43 13.91 -15.54
N HIS A 386 -17.16 14.13 -15.18
CA HIS A 386 -16.02 14.27 -16.11
C HIS A 386 -14.85 13.35 -15.71
N GLN A 387 -15.16 12.13 -15.27
CA GLN A 387 -14.14 11.14 -14.93
C GLN A 387 -13.51 10.58 -16.21
N GLY A 388 -12.17 10.55 -16.26
CA GLY A 388 -11.44 9.83 -17.29
C GLY A 388 -11.34 8.33 -16.99
N ILE A 389 -10.55 7.63 -17.80
CA ILE A 389 -10.16 6.23 -17.60
C ILE A 389 -8.67 6.19 -17.29
N GLY A 390 -8.29 5.37 -16.32
CA GLY A 390 -6.93 5.32 -15.79
C GLY A 390 -6.69 6.42 -14.76
N SER A 391 -5.41 6.63 -14.47
CA SER A 391 -4.95 7.37 -13.29
C SER A 391 -4.58 8.82 -13.57
N PHE A 392 -4.63 9.24 -14.83
CA PHE A 392 -4.12 10.51 -15.33
C PHE A 392 -5.22 11.36 -15.95
#